data_AF-A0A1G0HJE2-F1
#
_entry.id   AF-A0A1G0HJE2-F1
#
_cell.length_a   1.000
_cell.length_b   1.000
_cell.length_c   1.000
_cell.angle_alpha   90.00
_cell.angle_beta   90.00
_cell.angle_gamma   90.00
#
_symmetry.space_group_name_H-M   'P 1'
#
loop_
_entity.id
_entity.type
_entity.pdbx_description
1 polymer ?
#
loop_
_entity_poly.entity_id
_entity_poly.type
_entity_poly.pdbx_seq_one_letter_code
_entity_poly.pdbx_strand_id
1 'polypeptide(L)' 'MKASKLDAAFEKGDITEHLDLKSVKVRYPMQRISIDFPKTILHELDIEAAKIGVTRTALIKTWVAEHLSK' A
#
# COMPACT_ATOMS: atom_id res chain seq x y z
N MET A 1 -21.62 -14.63 0.92
CA MET A 1 -22.04 -16.03 0.68
C MET A 1 -21.30 -16.93 1.67
N LYS A 2 -21.83 -18.09 2.11
CA LYS A 2 -21.05 -19.07 2.90
C LYS A 2 -20.03 -19.76 1.98
N ALA A 3 -18.84 -20.08 2.48
CA ALA A 3 -17.73 -20.63 1.69
C ALA A 3 -18.14 -21.82 0.80
N SER A 4 -18.89 -22.77 1.37
CA SER A 4 -19.33 -23.97 0.64
C SER A 4 -20.19 -23.72 -0.60
N LYS A 5 -20.92 -22.60 -0.66
CA LYS A 5 -21.72 -22.21 -1.83
C LYS A 5 -20.88 -21.52 -2.89
N LEU A 6 -19.83 -20.83 -2.49
CA LEU A 6 -18.86 -20.22 -3.39
C LEU A 6 -18.05 -21.31 -4.08
N ASP A 7 -17.58 -22.32 -3.34
CA ASP A 7 -16.82 -23.45 -3.88
C ASP A 7 -17.62 -24.20 -4.94
N ALA A 8 -18.89 -24.51 -4.65
CA ALA A 8 -19.76 -25.18 -5.62
C ALA A 8 -20.08 -24.34 -6.86
N ALA A 9 -20.08 -23.01 -6.74
CA ALA A 9 -20.24 -22.10 -7.88
C ALA A 9 -18.94 -21.99 -8.70
N PHE A 10 -17.78 -22.03 -8.05
CA PHE A 10 -16.46 -22.02 -8.68
C PHE A 10 -16.23 -23.25 -9.56
N GLU A 11 -16.61 -24.44 -9.08
CA GLU A 11 -16.55 -25.68 -9.86
C GLU A 11 -17.50 -25.69 -11.08
N LYS A 12 -18.55 -24.86 -11.07
CA LYS A 12 -19.52 -24.74 -12.16
C LYS A 12 -19.14 -23.74 -13.25
N GLY A 13 -18.08 -22.96 -13.06
CA GLY A 13 -17.59 -21.99 -14.03
C GLY A 13 -17.55 -20.56 -13.48
N ASP A 14 -18.01 -19.59 -14.26
CA ASP A 14 -17.82 -18.16 -13.96
C ASP A 14 -18.54 -17.72 -12.66
N ILE A 15 -17.77 -17.27 -11.67
CA ILE A 15 -18.25 -16.75 -10.39
C ILE A 15 -18.28 -15.22 -10.32
N THR A 16 -18.02 -14.54 -11.44
CA THR A 16 -17.88 -13.08 -11.49
C THR A 16 -19.12 -12.35 -10.98
N GLU A 17 -20.31 -12.93 -11.13
CA GLU A 17 -21.58 -12.40 -10.59
C GLU A 17 -21.65 -12.39 -9.05
N HIS A 18 -20.80 -13.19 -8.38
CA HIS A 18 -20.72 -13.27 -6.93
C HIS A 18 -19.59 -12.42 -6.33
N LEU A 19 -18.74 -11.85 -7.19
CA LEU A 19 -17.66 -10.95 -6.80
C LEU A 19 -18.16 -9.51 -6.86
N ASP A 20 -18.02 -8.77 -5.77
CA ASP A 20 -18.30 -7.33 -5.77
C ASP A 20 -17.15 -6.55 -6.42
N LEU A 21 -17.09 -6.59 -7.75
CA LEU A 21 -16.08 -5.89 -8.53
C LEU A 21 -16.23 -4.37 -8.50
N LYS A 22 -17.40 -3.85 -8.10
CA LYS A 22 -17.67 -2.40 -8.06
C LYS A 22 -17.03 -1.74 -6.85
N SER A 23 -16.83 -2.47 -5.74
CA SER A 23 -16.09 -1.97 -4.58
C SER A 23 -14.57 -2.18 -4.66
N VAL A 24 -14.09 -2.84 -5.73
CA VAL A 24 -12.66 -3.02 -5.98
C VAL A 24 -12.04 -1.67 -6.34
N LYS A 25 -11.44 -1.01 -5.35
CA LYS A 25 -10.53 0.10 -5.59
C LYS A 25 -9.24 -0.45 -6.21
N VAL A 26 -9.17 -0.43 -7.53
CA VAL A 26 -7.92 -0.60 -8.27
C VAL A 26 -7.00 0.53 -7.85
N ARG A 27 -6.03 0.22 -6.98
CA ARG A 27 -4.88 1.03 -6.51
C ARG A 27 -5.13 2.55 -6.48
N TYR A 28 -5.13 3.15 -5.28
CA TYR A 28 -5.11 4.60 -5.12
C TYR A 28 -4.20 5.26 -6.17
N PRO A 29 -4.64 6.33 -6.85
CA PRO A 29 -3.83 6.98 -7.86
C PRO A 29 -2.51 7.42 -7.22
N MET A 30 -1.39 6.82 -7.67
CA MET A 30 -0.06 7.11 -7.17
C MET A 30 0.68 8.01 -8.16
N GLN A 31 1.11 9.18 -7.71
CA GLN A 31 1.99 10.05 -8.48
C GLN A 31 3.44 9.85 -8.02
N ARG A 32 4.35 9.58 -8.95
CA ARG A 32 5.79 9.54 -8.67
C ARG A 32 6.35 10.96 -8.74
N ILE A 33 7.18 11.30 -7.77
CA ILE A 33 7.90 12.57 -7.70
C ILE A 33 9.39 12.29 -7.50
N SER A 34 10.25 13.12 -8.09
CA SER A 34 11.70 13.09 -7.87
C SER A 34 12.08 14.28 -7.02
N ILE A 35 12.79 14.04 -5.92
CA ILE A 35 13.22 15.07 -4.96
C ILE A 35 14.68 14.81 -4.60
N ASP A 36 15.49 15.86 -4.58
CA ASP A 36 16.86 15.82 -4.11
C ASP A 36 16.94 16.12 -2.62
N PHE A 37 17.80 15.39 -1.90
CA PHE A 37 18.07 15.57 -0.48
C PHE A 37 19.58 15.78 -0.26
N PRO A 38 19.98 16.69 0.65
CA PRO A 38 21.36 16.76 1.12
C PRO A 38 21.84 15.41 1.66
N LYS A 39 23.11 15.07 1.41
CA LYS A 39 23.71 13.80 1.84
C LYS A 39 23.63 13.58 3.36
N THR A 40 23.78 14.64 4.14
CA THR A 40 23.68 14.60 5.61
C THR A 40 22.30 14.15 6.06
N ILE A 41 21.25 14.71 5.46
CA ILE A 41 19.85 14.36 5.76
C ILE A 41 19.56 12.91 5.35
N LEU A 42 20.04 12.46 4.19
CA LEU A 42 19.86 11.07 3.75
C LEU A 42 20.51 10.08 4.73
N HIS A 43 21.68 10.41 5.26
CA HIS A 43 22.39 9.56 6.21
C HIS A 43 21.62 9.43 7.54
N GLU A 44 21.10 10.54 8.06
CA GLU A 44 20.25 10.53 9.27
C GLU A 44 18.97 9.71 9.06
N LEU A 45 18.32 9.88 7.90
CA LEU A 45 17.15 9.08 7.49
C LEU A 45 17.46 7.58 7.43
N ASP A 46 18.64 7.20 6.95
CA ASP A 46 19.06 5.78 6.91
C ASP A 46 19.26 5.20 8.30
N ILE A 47 19.88 5.96 9.20
CA ILE A 47 20.07 5.54 10.59
C ILE A 47 18.72 5.34 11.27
N GLU A 48 17.78 6.29 11.11
CA GLU A 48 16.45 6.16 11.70
C GLU A 48 15.67 5.00 11.08
N ALA A 49 15.69 4.86 9.75
CA ALA A 49 15.01 3.75 9.07
C ALA A 49 15.54 2.38 9.55
N ALA A 50 16.85 2.25 9.76
CA ALA A 50 17.48 1.04 10.27
C ALA A 50 17.04 0.70 11.71
N LYS A 51 16.91 1.70 12.60
CA LYS A 51 16.49 1.49 14.00
C LYS A 51 15.10 0.85 14.11
N ILE A 52 14.19 1.23 13.21
CA ILE A 52 12.80 0.73 13.16
C ILE A 52 12.60 -0.40 12.15
N GLY A 53 13.66 -0.82 11.44
CA GLY A 53 13.60 -1.95 10.50
C GLY A 53 12.76 -1.68 9.24
N VAL A 54 12.70 -0.43 8.78
CA VAL A 54 11.94 -0.02 7.59
C VAL A 54 12.87 0.53 6.50
N THR A 55 12.36 0.64 5.28
CA THR A 55 13.11 1.32 4.21
C THR A 55 13.02 2.83 4.38
N ARG A 56 14.03 3.56 3.89
CA ARG A 56 14.02 5.03 3.85
C ARG A 56 12.74 5.59 3.24
N THR A 57 12.29 5.02 2.12
CA THR A 57 11.07 5.43 1.43
C THR A 57 9.80 5.20 2.27
N ALA A 58 9.75 4.11 3.03
CA ALA A 58 8.63 3.88 3.95
C ALA A 58 8.62 4.89 5.09
N LEU A 59 9.79 5.18 5.68
CA LEU A 59 9.93 6.18 6.73
C LEU A 59 9.47 7.58 6.27
N ILE A 60 9.96 8.03 5.10
CA ILE A 60 9.56 9.32 4.52
C ILE A 60 8.04 9.39 4.32
N LYS A 61 7.41 8.33 3.78
CA LYS A 61 5.96 8.28 3.57
C LYS A 61 5.19 8.44 4.88
N THR A 62 5.61 7.73 5.92
CA THR A 62 4.96 7.79 7.23
C THR A 62 5.06 9.19 7.84
N TRP A 63 6.27 9.78 7.89
CA TRP A 63 6.44 11.12 8.46
C TRP A 63 5.68 12.19 7.69
N VAL A 64 5.65 12.12 6.35
CA VAL A 64 4.83 13.04 5.54
C VAL A 64 3.35 12.88 5.88
N ALA A 65 2.86 11.65 6.00
CA ALA A 65 1.46 11.40 6.38
C ALA A 65 1.14 11.96 7.77
N GLU A 66 2.01 11.75 8.76
CA GLU A 66 1.85 12.29 10.13
C GLU A 66 1.81 13.82 10.18
N HIS A 67 2.64 14.49 9.36
CA HIS A 67 2.66 15.95 9.28
C HIS A 67 1.42 16.52 8.55
N LEU A 68 0.87 15.77 7.58
CA LEU A 68 -0.31 16.18 6.81
C LEU A 68 -1.64 15.78 7.46
N SER A 69 -1.65 14.87 8.44
CA SER A 69 -2.85 14.42 9.14
C SER A 69 -3.29 15.33 10.30
N LYS A 70 -2.85 16.59 10.31
CA LYS A 70 -3.34 17.64 11.22
C LYS A 70 -4.49 18.41 10.60
#